data_AF-A0A2Z4LPY8-F1
#
_entry.id   AF-A0A2Z4LPY8-F1
#
_cell.length_a   1.000
_cell.length_b   1.000
_cell.length_c   1.000
_cell.angle_alpha   90.00
_cell.angle_beta   90.00
_cell.angle_gamma   90.00
#
_symmetry.space_group_name_H-M   'P 1'
#
loop_
_entity.id
_entity.type
_entity.pdbx_description
1 polymer ?
#
loop_
_entity_poly.entity_id
_entity_poly.type
_entity_poly.pdbx_seq_one_letter_code
_entity_poly.pdbx_strand_id
1 'polypeptide(L)' 'MKKLNVTQKAILISGIVGICIGIYGKWLGWEYKSYFIPLYIGTSFIWIAFLNTDNKCEYRFLKRIFKR' A
#
# COMPACT_ATOMS: atom_id res chain seq x y z
N MET A 1 -10.97 -0.96 14.67
CA MET A 1 -10.32 -1.10 13.35
C MET A 1 -11.42 -1.26 12.30
N LYS A 2 -11.58 -0.31 11.37
CA LYS A 2 -12.59 -0.43 10.29
C LYS A 2 -12.31 -1.73 9.50
N LYS A 3 -13.35 -2.49 9.13
CA LYS A 3 -13.20 -3.68 8.28
C LYS A 3 -12.49 -3.28 6.98
N LEU A 4 -11.39 -3.97 6.63
CA LEU A 4 -10.72 -3.76 5.34
C LEU A 4 -11.69 -4.10 4.21
N ASN A 5 -11.82 -3.17 3.27
CA ASN A 5 -12.59 -3.38 2.05
C ASN A 5 -11.94 -4.46 1.18
N VAL A 6 -12.70 -5.07 0.27
CA VAL A 6 -12.22 -6.13 -0.64
C VAL A 6 -10.99 -5.66 -1.43
N THR A 7 -11.00 -4.41 -1.89
CA THR A 7 -9.86 -3.79 -2.59
C THR A 7 -8.63 -3.66 -1.70
N GLN A 8 -8.78 -3.21 -0.44
CA GLN A 8 -7.67 -3.12 0.51
C GLN A 8 -7.08 -4.48 0.83
N LYS A 9 -7.91 -5.52 0.95
CA LYS A 9 -7.44 -6.91 1.12
C LYS A 9 -6.67 -7.40 -0.10
N ALA A 10 -7.13 -7.13 -1.31
CA ALA A 10 -6.43 -7.50 -2.53
C ALA A 10 -5.05 -6.83 -2.63
N ILE A 11 -4.99 -5.52 -2.33
CA ILE A 11 -3.73 -4.76 -2.28
C ILE A 11 -2.80 -5.35 -1.21
N LEU A 12 -3.30 -5.66 -0.02
CA LEU A 12 -2.52 -6.28 1.05
C LEU A 12 -1.92 -7.62 0.63
N ILE A 13 -2.72 -8.50 0.01
CA ILE A 13 -2.25 -9.81 -0.48
C ILE A 13 -1.17 -9.61 -1.54
N SER A 14 -1.37 -8.69 -2.49
CA SER A 14 -0.36 -8.39 -3.53
C SER A 14 0.94 -7.87 -2.93
N GLY A 15 0.86 -7.06 -1.86
CA GLY A 15 2.02 -6.56 -1.13
C GLY A 15 2.81 -7.68 -0.46
N ILE A 16 2.12 -8.61 0.21
CA ILE A 16 2.74 -9.79 0.82
C ILE A 16 3.45 -10.65 -0.23
N VAL A 17 2.81 -10.90 -1.37
CA VAL A 17 3.42 -11.67 -2.47
C VAL A 17 4.68 -10.99 -3.00
N GLY A 18 4.66 -9.67 -3.19
CA GLY A 18 5.83 -8.90 -3.63
C GLY A 18 7.01 -9.00 -2.65
N ILE A 19 6.74 -8.95 -1.33
CA ILE A 19 7.77 -9.13 -0.30
C ILE A 19 8.33 -10.55 -0.34
N CYS A 20 7.47 -11.57 -0.45
CA CYS A 20 7.92 -12.97 -0.56
C CYS A 20 8.83 -13.16 -1.78
N ILE A 21 8.49 -12.59 -2.93
CA ILE A 21 9.31 -12.64 -4.14
C ILE A 21 10.67 -11.96 -3.91
N GLY A 22 10.70 -10.79 -3.28
CA GLY A 22 11.95 -10.10 -2.99
C GLY A 22 12.85 -10.85 -1.99
N ILE A 23 12.28 -11.47 -0.94
CA ILE A 23 13.02 -12.31 0.00
C ILE A 23 13.55 -13.56 -0.71
N TYR A 24 12.73 -14.20 -1.53
CA TYR A 24 13.11 -15.38 -2.29
C TYR A 24 14.22 -15.07 -3.31
N GLY A 25 14.11 -13.96 -4.02
CA GLY A 25 15.15 -13.47 -4.93
C GLY A 25 16.47 -13.20 -4.21
N LYS A 26 16.44 -12.62 -3.00
CA LYS A 26 17.63 -12.44 -2.17
C LYS A 26 18.29 -13.77 -1.79
N TRP A 27 17.50 -14.80 -1.44
CA TRP A 27 18.02 -16.13 -1.11
C TRP A 27 18.63 -16.86 -2.32
N LEU A 28 18.09 -16.64 -3.52
CA LEU A 28 18.66 -17.15 -4.77
C LEU A 28 19.89 -16.37 -5.26
N GLY A 29 20.30 -15.32 -4.55
CA GLY A 29 21.45 -14.50 -4.96
C GLY A 29 21.16 -13.57 -6.13
N TRP A 30 19.90 -13.16 -6.34
CA TRP A 30 19.58 -12.13 -7.31
C TRP A 30 20.36 -10.84 -7.01
N GLU A 31 20.68 -10.09 -8.05
CA GLU A 31 21.28 -8.77 -7.89
C GLU A 31 20.37 -7.87 -7.03
N TYR A 32 20.99 -6.98 -6.25
CA TYR A 32 20.29 -6.06 -5.35
C TYR A 32 19.14 -5.34 -6.05
N LYS A 33 19.38 -4.78 -7.24
CA LYS A 33 18.37 -4.04 -7.99
C LYS A 33 17.18 -4.92 -8.38
N SER A 34 17.39 -6.20 -8.61
CA SER A 34 16.35 -7.13 -9.07
C SER A 34 15.43 -7.59 -7.94
N TYR A 35 15.96 -7.90 -6.76
CA TYR A 35 15.12 -8.32 -5.62
C TYR A 35 14.61 -7.14 -4.78
N PHE A 36 15.30 -5.99 -4.81
CA PHE A 36 14.88 -4.80 -4.05
C PHE A 36 13.60 -4.18 -4.61
N ILE A 37 13.42 -4.16 -5.94
CA ILE A 37 12.22 -3.64 -6.60
C ILE A 37 10.93 -4.32 -6.09
N PRO A 38 10.77 -5.66 -6.15
CA PRO A 38 9.55 -6.32 -5.65
C PRO A 38 9.37 -6.16 -4.14
N LEU A 39 10.46 -6.09 -3.36
CA LEU A 39 10.42 -5.81 -1.93
C LEU A 39 9.88 -4.40 -1.62
N TYR A 40 10.36 -3.39 -2.36
CA TYR A 40 9.94 -2.00 -2.22
C TYR A 40 8.48 -1.78 -2.65
N ILE A 41 8.07 -2.38 -3.77
CA ILE A 41 6.68 -2.34 -4.24
C ILE A 41 5.78 -3.06 -3.23
N GLY A 42 6.19 -4.23 -2.74
CA GLY A 42 5.42 -5.02 -1.79
C GLY A 42 5.19 -4.29 -0.47
N THR A 43 6.25 -3.69 0.10
CA THR A 43 6.16 -2.86 1.31
C THR A 43 5.28 -1.63 1.12
N SER A 44 5.37 -0.97 -0.05
CA SER A 44 4.50 0.17 -0.40
C SER A 44 3.03 -0.23 -0.48
N PHE A 45 2.72 -1.39 -1.07
CA PHE A 45 1.34 -1.90 -1.15
C PHE A 45 0.76 -2.28 0.21
N ILE A 46 1.56 -2.88 1.09
CA ILE A 46 1.12 -3.13 2.47
C ILE A 46 0.75 -1.80 3.14
N TRP A 47 1.58 -0.77 3.01
CA TRP A 47 1.29 0.55 3.57
C TRP A 47 -0.01 1.15 3.01
N ILE A 48 -0.19 1.13 1.68
CA ILE A 48 -1.37 1.67 1.00
C ILE A 48 -2.65 0.93 1.42
N ALA A 49 -2.59 -0.38 1.67
CA ALA A 49 -3.75 -1.16 2.10
C ALA A 49 -4.33 -0.68 3.45
N PHE A 50 -3.50 -0.10 4.33
CA PHE A 50 -3.93 0.46 5.60
C PHE A 50 -4.28 1.95 5.53
N LEU A 51 -4.10 2.60 4.38
CA LEU A 51 -4.52 3.96 4.19
C LEU A 51 -6.07 4.02 4.25
N ASN A 52 -6.61 4.86 5.11
CA ASN A 52 -8.05 5.10 5.17
C ASN A 52 -8.50 5.80 3.88
N THR A 53 -9.05 5.03 2.93
CA THR A 53 -9.87 5.57 1.84
C THR A 53 -11.22 6.00 2.42
N ASP A 54 -11.24 7.07 3.22
CA ASP A 54 -12.51 7.74 3.52
C ASP A 54 -12.87 8.57 2.28
N ASN A 55 -13.81 8.07 1.46
CA ASN A 55 -14.39 8.78 0.30
C ASN A 55 -15.16 10.06 0.67
N LYS A 56 -15.07 10.51 1.92
CA LYS A 56 -15.53 11.83 2.31
C LYS A 56 -14.41 12.80 1.97
N CYS A 57 -14.38 13.27 0.71
CA CYS A 57 -13.86 14.61 0.46
C CYS A 57 -14.46 15.50 1.55
N GLU A 58 -13.64 16.05 2.44
CA GLU A 58 -14.12 16.89 3.52
C GLU A 58 -14.67 18.18 2.90
N TYR A 59 -15.93 18.16 2.46
CA TYR A 59 -16.72 19.36 2.20
C TYR A 59 -16.69 20.30 3.42
N ARG A 60 -16.40 19.76 4.61
CA ARG A 60 -16.22 20.51 5.86
C ARG A 60 -14.95 21.37 5.88
N PHE A 61 -13.87 20.96 5.21
CA PHE A 61 -12.63 21.73 5.12
C PHE A 61 -12.76 22.89 4.12
N LEU A 62 -13.27 22.61 2.91
CA LEU A 62 -13.50 23.62 1.88
C LEU A 62 -14.54 24.68 2.31
N LYS A 63 -15.60 24.27 3.01
CA LYS A 63 -16.63 25.20 3.52
C LYS A 63 -16.11 26.14 4.62
N ARG A 64 -14.99 25.81 5.29
CA ARG A 64 -14.34 26.70 6.26
C ARG A 64 -13.46 27.75 5.58
N ILE A 65 -12.89 27.41 4.41
CA ILE A 65 -12.06 28.31 3.61
C ILE A 65 -12.94 29.28 2.79
N PHE A 66 -14.01 28.79 2.18
CA PHE A 66 -14.89 29.57 1.29
C PHE A 66 -16.01 30.37 1.99
N LYS A 67 -16.06 30.36 3.32
CA LYS A 67 -17.04 31.13 4.11
C LYS A 67 -16.39 32.31 4.86
N ARG A 68 -15.25 32.81 4.37
CA ARG A 68 -14.70 34.12 4.74
C ARG A 68 -14.99 35.11 3.63
#